data_AF-A0A1F8NE39-F1
#
_entry.id   AF-A0A1F8NE39-F1
#
_cell.length_a   1.000
_cell.length_b   1.000
_cell.length_c   1.000
_cell.angle_alpha   90.00
_cell.angle_beta   90.00
_cell.angle_gamma   90.00
#
_symmetry.space_group_name_H-M   'P 1'
#
loop_
_entity.id
_entity.type
_entity.pdbx_description
1 polymer ?
#
loop_
_entity_poly.entity_id
_entity_poly.type
_entity_poly.pdbx_seq_one_letter_code
_entity_poly.pdbx_strand_id
1 'polypeptide(L)'
;MGAAVKQRVYPLLLEAYSEAFNRGSPVVFGRLHLTADGLRVRKRMIPWKSLGEASLARGDLLIRPAPSADASAVRVPAHRVPNVELCLQLIQYLSQRA
;
A
#
# COMPACT_ATOMS: atom_id res chain seq x y z
N MET A 1 -18.24 -19.87 2.80
CA MET A 1 -18.32 -19.09 4.07
C MET A 1 -16.91 -18.63 4.41
N GLY A 2 -16.56 -17.36 4.22
CA GLY A 2 -15.17 -16.90 4.38
C GLY A 2 -14.93 -15.40 4.09
N ALA A 3 -15.86 -14.74 3.42
CA ALA A 3 -15.78 -13.31 3.11
C ALA A 3 -16.09 -12.39 4.32
N ALA A 4 -16.97 -12.82 5.23
CA ALA A 4 -17.47 -11.97 6.32
C ALA A 4 -16.48 -11.81 7.49
N VAL A 5 -15.53 -12.73 7.67
CA VAL A 5 -14.52 -12.63 8.74
C VAL A 5 -13.44 -11.60 8.38
N LYS A 6 -13.11 -11.46 7.09
CA LYS A 6 -12.14 -10.45 6.64
C LYS A 6 -12.65 -9.02 6.91
N GLN A 7 -13.93 -8.71 6.71
CA GLN A 7 -14.41 -7.33 6.86
C GLN A 7 -14.40 -6.76 8.29
N ARG A 8 -14.39 -7.60 9.35
CA ARG A 8 -14.40 -7.12 10.75
C ARG A 8 -13.04 -7.06 11.42
N VAL A 9 -12.08 -7.89 11.01
CA VAL A 9 -10.71 -7.87 11.55
C VAL A 9 -9.87 -6.76 10.89
N TYR A 10 -10.22 -6.40 9.65
CA TYR A 10 -9.53 -5.37 8.89
C TYR A 10 -9.49 -4.00 9.56
N PRO A 11 -10.59 -3.40 10.05
CA PRO A 11 -10.53 -2.08 10.69
C PRO A 11 -9.68 -2.05 11.96
N LEU A 12 -9.67 -3.12 12.78
CA LEU A 12 -8.83 -3.22 13.98
C LEU A 12 -7.34 -3.36 13.64
N LEU A 13 -7.00 -4.15 12.61
CA LEU A 13 -5.64 -4.19 12.09
C LEU A 13 -5.27 -2.83 11.49
N LEU A 14 -6.18 -2.22 10.74
CA LEU A 14 -5.99 -0.88 10.17
C LEU A 14 -5.74 0.15 11.27
N GLU A 15 -6.47 0.12 12.38
CA GLU A 15 -6.26 1.01 13.52
C GLU A 15 -4.89 0.80 14.14
N ALA A 16 -4.49 -0.44 14.45
CA ALA A 16 -3.17 -0.71 15.00
C ALA A 16 -2.03 -0.27 14.05
N TYR A 17 -2.20 -0.49 12.74
CA TYR A 17 -1.26 -0.03 11.72
C TYR A 17 -1.32 1.49 11.51
N SER A 18 -2.50 2.11 11.60
CA SER A 18 -2.70 3.55 11.54
C SER A 18 -2.11 4.24 12.75
N GLU A 19 -2.20 3.66 13.94
CA GLU A 19 -1.53 4.22 15.11
C GLU A 19 -0.01 4.14 14.98
N ALA A 20 0.53 3.01 14.49
CA ALA A 20 1.97 2.90 14.22
C ALA A 20 2.42 3.93 13.17
N PHE A 21 1.63 4.09 12.10
CA PHE A 21 1.84 5.09 11.06
C PHE A 21 1.74 6.53 11.59
N ASN A 22 0.73 6.83 12.41
CA ASN A 22 0.51 8.12 13.05
C ASN A 22 1.63 8.44 14.05
N ARG A 23 2.23 7.42 14.67
CA ARG A 23 3.44 7.53 15.50
C ARG A 23 4.73 7.68 14.68
N GLY A 24 4.63 7.84 13.35
CA GLY A 24 5.76 8.02 12.44
C GLY A 24 6.53 6.74 12.11
N SER A 25 6.05 5.58 12.56
CA SER A 25 6.69 4.29 12.25
C SER A 25 6.20 3.75 10.91
N PRO A 26 7.10 3.39 9.97
CA PRO A 26 6.71 2.84 8.69
C PRO A 26 6.05 1.46 8.83
N VAL A 27 4.99 1.23 8.06
CA VAL A 27 4.36 -0.10 7.96
C VAL A 27 5.09 -0.90 6.88
N VAL A 28 5.65 -2.05 7.25
CA VAL A 28 6.53 -2.85 6.39
C VAL A 28 5.80 -4.10 5.88
N PHE A 29 5.68 -4.21 4.56
CA PHE A 29 5.25 -5.41 3.83
C PHE A 29 6.39 -5.93 2.97
N GLY A 30 7.35 -6.60 3.61
CA GLY A 30 8.53 -7.12 2.94
C GLY A 30 9.40 -5.99 2.38
N ARG A 31 9.40 -5.80 1.06
CA ARG A 31 10.19 -4.74 0.38
C ARG A 31 9.41 -3.45 0.12
N LEU A 32 8.15 -3.40 0.57
CA LEU A 32 7.27 -2.24 0.49
C LEU A 32 7.17 -1.63 1.89
N HIS A 33 7.57 -0.36 2.03
CA HIS A 33 7.40 0.37 3.28
C HIS A 33 6.44 1.52 3.03
N LEU A 34 5.34 1.55 3.77
CA LEU A 34 4.37 2.64 3.74
C LEU A 34 4.77 3.62 4.84
N THR A 35 5.13 4.85 4.45
CA THR A 35 5.51 5.95 5.34
C THR A 35 4.47 7.07 5.27
N ALA A 36 4.52 8.01 6.21
CA ALA A 36 3.67 9.21 6.19
C ALA A 36 3.75 9.95 4.85
N ASP A 37 4.95 10.06 4.27
CA ASP A 37 5.18 10.82 3.04
C ASP A 37 4.83 10.05 1.76
N GLY A 38 4.85 8.71 1.79
CA GLY A 38 4.65 7.94 0.58
C GLY A 38 4.88 6.43 0.69
N LEU A 39 4.88 5.80 -0.47
CA LEU A 39 5.23 4.39 -0.64
C LEU A 39 6.69 4.26 -1.04
N ARG A 40 7.49 3.64 -0.18
CA ARG A 40 8.87 3.28 -0.49
C ARG A 40 8.94 1.86 -1.02
N VAL A 41 9.42 1.72 -2.26
CA VAL A 41 9.65 0.43 -2.92
C VAL A 41 11.10 0.31 -3.30
N ARG A 42 11.84 -0.59 -2.64
CA ARG A 42 13.29 -0.75 -2.82
C ARG A 42 14.03 0.59 -2.60
N LYS A 43 14.57 1.20 -3.67
CA LYS A 43 15.30 2.49 -3.64
C LYS A 43 14.45 3.68 -4.09
N ARG A 44 13.18 3.48 -4.46
CA ARG A 44 12.29 4.55 -4.93
C ARG A 44 11.32 4.95 -3.81
N MET A 45 11.07 6.25 -3.70
CA MET A 45 10.00 6.82 -2.89
C MET A 45 8.94 7.36 -3.85
N ILE A 46 7.68 6.95 -3.66
CA ILE A 46 6.53 7.45 -4.41
C ILE A 46 5.69 8.25 -3.42
N PRO A 47 5.68 9.59 -3.50
CA PRO A 47 4.80 10.40 -2.68
C PRO A 47 3.34 9.99 -2.88
N TRP A 48 2.54 9.99 -1.82
CA TRP A 48 1.12 9.61 -1.94
C TRP A 48 0.37 10.45 -2.98
N LYS A 49 0.67 11.76 -3.06
CA LYS A 49 0.11 12.69 -4.05
C LYS A 49 0.48 12.36 -5.50
N SER A 50 1.56 11.62 -5.71
CA SER A 50 2.03 11.20 -7.04
C SER A 50 1.59 9.78 -7.39
N LEU A 51 0.92 9.08 -6.46
CA LEU A 51 0.37 7.75 -6.69
C LEU A 51 -1.02 7.88 -7.30
N GLY A 52 -1.24 7.29 -8.48
CA GLY A 52 -2.52 7.36 -9.18
C GLY A 52 -3.42 6.17 -8.85
N GLU A 53 -2.91 4.96 -9.07
CA GLU A 53 -3.68 3.73 -8.88
C GLU A 53 -2.78 2.62 -8.33
N ALA A 54 -3.33 1.81 -7.42
CA ALA A 54 -2.74 0.54 -7.05
C ALA A 54 -3.76 -0.59 -7.31
N SER A 55 -3.30 -1.68 -7.92
CA SER A 55 -4.13 -2.85 -8.22
C SER A 55 -3.33 -4.16 -8.20
N LEU A 56 -4.02 -5.27 -7.96
CA LEU A 56 -3.45 -6.62 -8.08
C LEU A 56 -3.85 -7.19 -9.44
N ALA A 57 -2.87 -7.51 -10.28
CA ALA A 57 -3.11 -8.07 -11.60
C ALA A 57 -2.03 -9.06 -11.98
N ARG A 58 -2.41 -10.22 -12.55
CA ARG A 58 -1.49 -11.25 -13.06
C ARG A 58 -0.44 -11.73 -12.04
N GLY A 59 -0.78 -11.74 -10.75
CA GLY A 59 0.14 -12.14 -9.68
C GLY A 59 1.14 -11.05 -9.26
N ASP A 60 0.98 -9.82 -9.75
CA ASP A 60 1.77 -8.65 -9.36
C ASP A 60 0.89 -7.61 -8.66
N LEU A 61 1.45 -6.96 -7.64
CA LEU A 61 1.00 -5.66 -7.16
C LEU A 61 1.54 -4.59 -8.12
N LEU A 62 0.63 -3.92 -8.80
CA LEU A 62 0.89 -2.85 -9.74
C LEU A 62 0.62 -1.51 -9.06
N ILE A 63 1.61 -0.63 -9.06
CA ILE A 63 1.48 0.75 -8.59
C ILE A 63 1.72 1.66 -9.78
N ARG A 64 0.67 2.35 -10.23
CA ARG A 64 0.72 3.33 -11.31
C ARG A 64 0.79 4.74 -10.71
N PRO A 65 1.75 5.57 -11.12
CA PRO A 65 1.77 6.96 -10.75
C PRO A 65 0.61 7.72 -11.40
N ALA A 66 0.29 8.88 -10.84
CA ALA A 66 -0.72 9.78 -11.39
C ALA A 66 -0.28 10.28 -12.78
N PRO A 67 -1.21 10.64 -13.68
CA PRO A 67 -0.88 11.09 -15.04
C PRO A 67 0.04 12.31 -15.10
N SER A 68 -0.01 13.16 -14.06
CA SER A 68 0.81 14.36 -13.90
C SER A 68 2.18 14.10 -13.27
N ALA A 69 2.45 12.88 -12.81
CA ALA A 69 3.71 12.53 -12.16
C ALA A 69 4.72 11.98 -13.17
N ASP A 70 5.93 12.53 -13.16
CA ASP A 70 7.07 12.02 -13.93
C ASP A 70 7.69 10.79 -13.24
N ALA A 71 6.90 9.72 -13.17
CA ALA A 71 7.32 8.46 -12.58
C ALA A 71 6.85 7.29 -13.44
N SER A 72 7.61 6.19 -13.41
CA SER A 72 7.23 4.94 -14.07
C SER A 72 6.39 4.06 -13.15
N ALA A 73 5.49 3.27 -13.72
CA ALA A 73 4.76 2.24 -12.98
C ALA A 73 5.72 1.24 -12.31
N VAL A 74 5.39 0.84 -11.09
CA VAL A 74 6.14 -0.14 -10.31
C VAL A 74 5.38 -1.45 -10.26
N ARG A 75 6.09 -2.54 -10.55
CA ARG A 75 5.56 -3.91 -10.43
C ARG A 75 6.28 -4.64 -9.31
N VAL A 76 5.52 -5.23 -8.40
CA VAL A 76 6.06 -6.07 -7.32
C VAL A 76 5.34 -7.42 -7.34
N PRO A 77 6.06 -8.54 -7.43
CA PRO A 77 5.41 -9.85 -7.37
C PRO A 77 4.64 -10.03 -6.07
N ALA A 78 3.35 -10.34 -6.17
CA ALA A 78 2.43 -10.41 -5.04
C ALA A 78 2.90 -11.44 -3.98
N HIS A 79 3.48 -12.55 -4.42
CA HIS A 79 4.04 -13.57 -3.54
C HIS A 79 5.23 -13.09 -2.68
N ARG A 80 5.83 -11.94 -3.01
CA ARG A 80 6.90 -11.31 -2.22
C ARG A 80 6.39 -10.23 -1.26
N VAL A 81 5.09 -9.98 -1.26
CA VAL A 81 4.43 -9.00 -0.40
C VAL A 81 3.63 -9.78 0.65
N PRO A 82 4.09 -9.82 1.90
CA PRO A 82 3.30 -10.35 2.99
C PRO A 82 1.94 -9.66 3.03
N ASN A 83 0.85 -10.43 3.16
CA ASN A 83 -0.52 -9.89 3.21
C ASN A 83 -0.82 -8.89 2.09
N VAL A 84 -0.53 -9.26 0.84
CA VAL A 84 -0.63 -8.35 -0.33
C VAL A 84 -2.00 -7.68 -0.48
N GLU A 85 -3.10 -8.36 -0.14
CA GLU A 85 -4.45 -7.77 -0.15
C GLU A 85 -4.55 -6.60 0.84
N LEU A 86 -4.01 -6.75 2.06
CA LEU A 86 -3.98 -5.70 3.07
C LEU A 86 -3.07 -4.54 2.64
N CYS A 87 -1.91 -4.86 2.09
CA CYS A 87 -0.98 -3.85 1.56
C CYS A 87 -1.64 -3.01 0.46
N LEU A 88 -2.34 -3.65 -0.48
CA LEU A 88 -3.10 -2.98 -1.53
C LEU A 88 -4.15 -2.02 -0.94
N GLN A 89 -4.97 -2.51 0.00
CA GLN A 89 -6.02 -1.70 0.60
C GLN A 89 -5.46 -0.50 1.39
N LEU A 90 -4.35 -0.68 2.11
CA LEU A 90 -3.68 0.42 2.80
C LEU A 90 -3.13 1.46 1.83
N ILE A 91 -2.52 1.04 0.73
CA ILE A 91 -2.03 1.95 -0.32
C ILE A 91 -3.20 2.78 -0.88
N GLN A 92 -4.32 2.13 -1.21
CA GLN A 92 -5.51 2.81 -1.73
C GLN A 92 -6.12 3.78 -0.72
N TYR A 93 -6.20 3.38 0.55
CA TYR A 93 -6.70 4.23 1.62
C TYR A 93 -5.82 5.47 1.85
N LEU A 94 -4.50 5.29 1.89
CA LEU A 94 -3.55 6.39 2.10
C LEU A 94 -3.47 7.32 0.89
N SER A 95 -3.54 6.81 -0.34
CA SER A 95 -3.52 7.64 -1.54
C SER A 95 -4.76 8.51 -1.69
N GLN A 96 -5.93 8.06 -1.21
CA GLN A 96 -7.17 8.84 -1.23
C GLN A 96 -7.19 9.96 -0.17
N ARG A 97 -6.35 9.86 0.86
CA ARG A 97 -6.35 10.77 2.01
C ARG A 97 -5.25 11.84 1.94
N ALA A 98 -4.34 11.74 0.95
CA ALA A 98 -3.13 12.57 0.80
C ALA A 98 -3.31 13.82 -0.08
#